data_AF-A0A2U3PW37-F1
#
_entry.id   AF-A0A2U3PW37-F1
#
_cell.length_a   1.000
_cell.length_b   1.000
_cell.length_c   1.000
_cell.angle_alpha   90.00
_cell.angle_beta   90.00
_cell.angle_gamma   90.00
#
_symmetry.space_group_name_H-M   'P 1'
#
loop_
_entity.id
_entity.type
_entity.pdbx_description
1 polymer ?
#
loop_
_entity_poly.entity_id
_entity_poly.type
_entity_poly.pdbx_seq_one_letter_code
_entity_poly.pdbx_strand_id
1 'polypeptide(L)' 'MSIVHWGNVHMVDSRGRPLLHEHKNCHKMFDPVMVCSECGEPLTAKAVHVHPGPGARKPTRTGAAAR' A
#
# COMPACT_ATOMS: atom_id res chain seq x y z
N MET A 1 -4.59 0.53 1.66
CA MET A 1 -3.50 1.07 2.49
C MET A 1 -3.26 2.51 2.05
N SER A 2 -3.66 3.48 2.86
CA SER A 2 -3.33 4.90 2.65
C SER A 2 -2.03 5.25 3.39
N ILE A 3 -1.33 6.29 2.95
CA ILE A 3 -0.12 6.78 3.65
C ILE A 3 -0.42 7.16 5.12
N VAL A 4 -1.61 7.71 5.37
CA VAL A 4 -2.07 8.08 6.71
C VAL A 4 -2.21 6.86 7.62
N HIS A 5 -2.81 5.76 7.11
CA HIS A 5 -2.93 4.54 7.90
C HIS A 5 -1.58 3.89 8.19
N TRP A 6 -0.66 3.88 7.23
CA TRP A 6 0.70 3.41 7.46
C TRP A 6 1.38 4.19 8.60
N GLY A 7 1.29 5.53 8.58
CA GLY A 7 1.84 6.37 9.66
C GLY A 7 1.20 6.08 11.02
N ASN A 8 -0.13 5.92 11.05
CA ASN A 8 -0.88 5.51 12.23
C ASN A 8 -0.49 4.12 12.77
N VAL A 9 0.06 3.22 11.97
CA VAL A 9 0.44 1.88 12.46
C VAL A 9 1.91 1.81 12.81
N HIS A 10 2.77 2.48 12.04
CA HIS A 10 4.22 2.28 12.09
C HIS A 10 5.01 3.43 12.72
N MET A 11 4.42 4.62 12.86
CA MET A 11 5.10 5.82 13.36
C MET A 11 4.54 6.31 14.71
N VAL A 12 3.75 5.48 15.40
CA VAL A 12 3.14 5.86 16.69
C VAL A 12 4.06 5.55 17.86
N ASP A 13 3.96 6.37 18.89
CA ASP A 13 4.55 6.09 20.20
C ASP A 13 3.47 5.60 21.19
N SER A 14 3.78 5.58 22.48
CA SER A 14 2.88 5.15 23.54
C SER A 14 1.57 5.94 23.64
N ARG A 15 1.47 7.12 23.01
CA ARG A 15 0.24 7.92 22.94
C ARG A 15 -0.78 7.35 21.94
N GLY A 16 -0.36 6.44 21.08
CA GLY A 16 -1.20 5.80 20.07
C GLY A 16 -1.40 6.65 18.82
N ARG A 17 -2.45 6.31 18.06
CA ARG A 17 -2.73 6.88 16.74
C ARG A 17 -3.20 8.33 16.83
N PRO A 18 -2.57 9.28 16.11
CA PRO A 18 -3.05 10.66 16.08
C PRO A 18 -4.35 10.83 15.29
N LEU A 19 -4.67 9.91 14.38
CA LEU A 19 -5.86 9.99 13.52
C LEU A 19 -6.65 8.68 13.53
N LEU A 20 -7.98 8.80 13.62
CA LEU A 20 -8.95 7.73 13.45
C LEU A 20 -9.78 7.98 12.18
N HIS A 21 -10.25 6.91 11.54
CA HIS A 21 -11.13 7.01 10.38
C HIS A 21 -12.54 6.62 10.79
N GLU A 22 -13.52 7.45 10.45
CA GLU A 22 -14.95 7.14 10.60
C GLU A 22 -15.59 6.96 9.22
N HIS A 23 -16.37 5.90 9.06
CA HIS A 23 -17.13 5.70 7.83
C HIS A 23 -18.36 6.60 7.83
N LYS A 24 -18.46 7.50 6.85
CA LYS A 24 -19.57 8.47 6.75
C LYS A 24 -20.96 7.85 6.73
N ASN A 25 -21.12 6.64 6.17
CA ASN A 25 -22.45 6.05 6.00
C ASN A 25 -22.91 5.25 7.21
N CYS A 26 -21.99 4.64 7.97
CA CYS A 26 -22.35 3.79 9.12
C CYS A 26 -21.85 4.30 10.48
N HIS A 27 -21.11 5.42 10.49
CA HIS A 27 -20.56 6.08 11.68
C HIS A 27 -19.66 5.21 12.56
N LYS A 28 -19.15 4.10 12.00
CA LYS A 28 -18.22 3.22 12.70
C LYS A 28 -16.80 3.69 12.46
N MET A 29 -16.01 3.69 13.53
CA MET A 29 -14.57 3.79 13.43
C MET A 29 -14.04 2.55 12.71
N PHE A 30 -13.10 2.74 11.77
CA PHE A 30 -12.58 1.65 10.97
C PHE A 30 -11.09 1.81 10.67
N ASP A 31 -10.48 0.70 10.27
CA ASP A 31 -9.16 0.66 9.67
C ASP A 31 -9.25 0.39 8.18
N PRO A 32 -8.61 1.22 7.34
CA PRO A 32 -8.72 1.08 5.90
C PRO A 32 -7.98 -0.17 5.42
N VAL A 33 -8.72 -1.13 4.89
CA VAL A 33 -8.20 -2.37 4.32
C VAL A 33 -7.88 -2.16 2.83
N MET A 34 -6.72 -2.64 2.39
CA MET A 34 -6.43 -2.79 0.95
C MET A 34 -7.00 -4.13 0.51
N VAL A 35 -7.78 -4.17 -0.55
CA VAL A 35 -8.34 -5.41 -1.11
C VAL A 35 -7.96 -5.55 -2.57
N CYS A 36 -7.91 -6.79 -3.06
CA CYS A 36 -7.82 -7.08 -4.49
C CYS A 36 -9.12 -6.65 -5.19
N SER A 37 -9.02 -5.93 -6.31
CA SER A 37 -10.22 -5.51 -7.07
C SER A 37 -10.97 -6.67 -7.72
N GLU A 38 -10.28 -7.79 -7.97
CA GLU A 38 -10.84 -8.93 -8.70
C GLU A 38 -11.51 -9.95 -7.76
N CYS A 39 -10.88 -10.30 -6.64
CA CYS A 39 -11.40 -11.31 -5.71
C CYS A 39 -11.94 -10.73 -4.40
N GLY A 40 -11.68 -9.46 -4.08
CA GLY A 40 -12.10 -8.83 -2.83
C GLY A 40 -11.30 -9.24 -1.58
N GLU A 41 -10.33 -10.14 -1.70
CA GLU A 41 -9.51 -10.57 -0.57
C GLU A 41 -8.58 -9.45 -0.06
N PRO A 42 -8.37 -9.36 1.26
CA PRO A 42 -7.41 -8.42 1.83
C PRO A 42 -5.97 -8.66 1.34
N LEU A 43 -5.27 -7.59 0.96
CA LEU A 43 -3.88 -7.62 0.54
C LEU A 43 -2.94 -7.13 1.64
N THR A 44 -1.83 -7.84 1.80
CA THR A 44 -0.67 -7.37 2.57
C THR A 44 0.40 -6.84 1.63
N ALA A 45 1.32 -6.01 2.15
CA ALA A 45 2.43 -5.47 1.35
C ALA A 45 3.34 -6.56 0.75
N LYS A 46 3.38 -7.77 1.33
CA LYS A 46 4.19 -8.90 0.84
C LYS A 46 3.45 -9.76 -0.20
N ALA A 47 2.15 -9.57 -0.37
CA ALA A 47 1.30 -10.36 -1.25
C ALA A 47 1.11 -9.72 -2.64
N VAL A 48 2.01 -8.82 -3.05
CA VAL A 48 1.91 -8.10 -4.32
C VAL A 48 3.20 -8.22 -5.12
N HIS A 49 3.06 -8.42 -6.43
CA HIS A 49 4.14 -8.29 -7.41
C HIS A 49 3.90 -7.04 -8.25
N VAL A 50 4.93 -6.23 -8.41
CA VAL A 50 4.84 -4.98 -9.18
C VAL A 50 5.37 -5.23 -10.59
N HIS A 51 4.56 -4.89 -11.58
CA HIS A 51 4.93 -4.96 -12.99
C HIS A 51 5.10 -3.55 -13.58
N PRO A 52 5.97 -3.37 -14.60
CA PRO A 52 6.08 -2.10 -15.32
C PRO A 52 4.74 -1.67 -15.92
N GLY A 53 4.31 -0.45 -15.65
CA GLY A 53 3.12 0.14 -16.27
C GLY A 53 3.40 0.70 -17.67
N PRO A 54 2.36 1.17 -18.39
CA PRO A 54 2.49 1.68 -19.77
C PRO A 54 3.49 2.83 -19.94
N GLY A 55 3.72 3.64 -18.89
CA GLY A 55 4.69 4.74 -18.87
C GLY A 55 6.08 4.36 -18.33
N ALA A 56 6.32 3.09 -18.00
CA ALA A 56 7.62 2.68 -17.47
C ALA A 56 8.71 2.80 -18.53
N ARG A 57 9.87 3.37 -18.15
CA ARG A 57 11.04 3.38 -19.01
C ARG A 57 11.45 1.93 -19.32
N LYS A 58 11.58 1.60 -20.61
CA LYS A 58 12.12 0.30 -21.02
C LYS A 58 13.54 0.17 -20.44
N PRO A 59 13.88 -0.94 -19.76
CA PRO A 59 15.23 -1.14 -19.28
C PRO A 59 16.17 -1.07 -20.48
N THR A 60 17.11 -0.13 -20.44
CA THR A 60 18.16 -0.03 -21.44
C THR A 60 19.05 -1.25 -21.23
N ARG A 61 19.16 -2.12 -22.25
CA ARG A 61 20.14 -3.22 -22.23
C ARG A 61 21.53 -2.59 -22.25
N THR A 62 22.12 -2.30 -21.09
CA THR A 62 23.55 -2.09 -21.00
C THR A 62 24.21 -3.44 -21.25
N GLY A 63 24.78 -3.62 -22.44
CA GLY A 63 25.61 -4.78 -22.74
C GLY A 63 26.83 -4.76 -21.82
N ALA A 64 26.77 -5.50 -20.73
CA ALA A 64 27.98 -5.88 -20.01
C ALA A 64 28.73 -6.88 -20.89
N ALA A 65 29.73 -6.38 -21.61
CA ALA A 65 30.75 -7.22 -22.21
C ALA A 65 31.37 -8.07 -21.09
N ALA A 66 31.37 -9.38 -21.30
CA ALA A 66 32.03 -10.35 -20.44
C ALA A 66 33.50 -9.95 -20.23
N ARG A 67 33.94 -10.06 -18.98
CA ARG A 67 35.36 -10.19 -18.63
C ARG A 67 35.63 -11.64 -18.31
#